data_AF-A0A7C5MRL3-F1
#
_entry.id   AF-A0A7C5MRL3-F1
#
_cell.length_a   1.000
_cell.length_b   1.000
_cell.length_c   1.000
_cell.angle_alpha   90.00
_cell.angle_beta   90.00
_cell.angle_gamma   90.00
#
_symmetry.space_group_name_H-M   'P 1'
#
loop_
_entity.id
_entity.type
_entity.pdbx_description
1 polymer ?
#
loop_
_entity_poly.entity_id
_entity_poly.type
_entity_poly.pdbx_seq_one_letter_code
_entity_poly.pdbx_strand_id
1 'polypeptide(L)' 'MAQEDDLSADTTRPEIRAVIFDLDGVLTDTAEYHFQAWKRLADEAGIPFSRARN' A
#
# COMPACT_ATOMS: atom_id res chain seq x y z
N MET A 1 -40.75 20.39 31.00
CA MET A 1 -41.07 19.99 29.61
C MET A 1 -39.75 19.72 28.93
N ALA A 2 -39.65 18.55 28.31
CA ALA A 2 -38.41 17.84 28.00
C ALA A 2 -37.39 18.69 27.23
N GLN A 3 -36.15 18.58 27.70
CA GLN A 3 -34.95 18.87 26.93
C GLN A 3 -34.83 17.73 25.91
N GLU A 4 -34.91 18.04 24.61
CA GLU A 4 -34.67 17.04 23.58
C GLU A 4 -33.15 16.85 23.46
N ASP A 5 -32.69 15.77 24.08
CA ASP A 5 -31.31 15.32 24.00
C ASP A 5 -30.98 14.89 22.56
N ASP A 6 -29.90 15.49 22.08
CA ASP A 6 -29.16 15.26 20.84
C ASP A 6 -28.92 13.76 20.56
N LEU A 7 -29.63 13.21 19.56
CA LEU A 7 -29.48 11.83 19.13
C LEU A 7 -28.40 11.70 18.03
N SER A 8 -27.17 11.58 18.52
CA SER A 8 -26.10 10.70 18.03
C SER A 8 -25.81 10.71 16.52
N ALA A 9 -25.06 11.72 16.07
CA ALA A 9 -24.16 11.51 14.94
C ALA A 9 -22.97 10.68 15.42
N ASP A 10 -22.83 9.46 14.89
CA ASP A 10 -21.66 8.59 15.06
C ASP A 10 -20.36 9.38 14.82
N THR A 11 -19.70 9.81 15.89
CA THR A 11 -18.59 10.78 15.86
C THR A 11 -17.25 10.15 16.22
N THR A 12 -17.08 8.84 15.98
CA THR A 12 -15.81 8.16 16.29
C THR A 12 -14.96 7.82 15.08
N ARG A 13 -15.42 8.07 13.86
CA ARG A 13 -14.57 7.92 12.67
C ARG A 13 -13.81 9.22 12.40
N PRO A 14 -12.47 9.19 12.45
CA PRO A 14 -11.69 10.37 12.09
C PRO A 14 -12.00 10.78 10.65
N GLU A 15 -12.19 12.07 10.42
CA GLU A 15 -12.36 12.62 9.09
C GLU A 15 -11.10 12.33 8.26
N ILE A 16 -11.24 11.51 7.21
CA ILE A 16 -10.13 11.19 6.32
C ILE A 16 -9.91 12.39 5.40
N ARG A 17 -8.85 13.15 5.67
CA ARG A 17 -8.51 14.35 4.90
C ARG A 17 -7.69 14.06 3.65
N ALA A 18 -6.94 12.96 3.64
CA ALA A 18 -6.12 12.54 2.50
C ALA A 18 -5.75 11.05 2.60
N VAL A 19 -5.42 10.46 1.45
CA VAL A 19 -4.83 9.12 1.33
C VAL A 19 -3.60 9.22 0.44
N ILE A 20 -2.49 8.64 0.88
CA ILE A 20 -1.26 8.53 0.10
C ILE A 20 -1.13 7.08 -0.33
N PHE A 21 -0.95 6.87 -1.62
CA PHE A 21 -0.72 5.55 -2.20
C PHE A 21 0.74 5.44 -2.60
N ASP A 22 1.31 4.28 -2.33
CA ASP A 22 2.54 3.86 -3.00
C ASP A 22 2.24 3.62 -4.49
N LEU A 23 3.29 3.61 -5.32
CA LEU A 23 3.12 3.49 -6.78
C LEU A 23 3.20 2.03 -7.22
N ASP A 24 4.37 1.42 -7.06
CA ASP A 24 4.72 0.15 -7.68
C ASP A 24 4.09 -1.04 -6.95
N GLY A 25 3.21 -1.77 -7.63
CA GLY A 25 2.44 -2.86 -7.04
C GLY A 25 1.20 -2.41 -6.25
N VAL A 26 0.98 -1.10 -6.09
CA VAL A 26 -0.24 -0.54 -5.47
C VAL A 26 -1.13 0.15 -6.52
N LEU A 27 -0.60 1.15 -7.22
CA LEU A 27 -1.32 1.82 -8.31
C LEU A 27 -0.99 1.20 -9.68
N THR A 28 0.22 0.65 -9.84
CA THR A 28 0.69 0.07 -11.10
C THR A 28 1.07 -1.38 -10.95
N ASP A 29 0.75 -2.21 -11.95
CA ASP A 29 1.21 -3.61 -12.01
C ASP A 29 2.65 -3.68 -12.55
N THR A 30 3.60 -3.29 -11.69
CA THR A 30 5.02 -3.14 -12.05
C THR A 30 5.96 -4.03 -11.25
N ALA A 31 5.44 -4.83 -10.32
CA ALA A 31 6.25 -5.69 -9.46
C ALA A 31 7.10 -6.69 -10.26
N GLU A 32 6.55 -7.19 -11.37
CA GLU A 32 7.24 -8.12 -12.27
C GLU A 32 8.44 -7.46 -12.97
N TYR A 33 8.28 -6.24 -13.48
CA TYR A 33 9.36 -5.51 -14.12
C TYR A 33 10.49 -5.18 -13.14
N HIS A 34 10.14 -4.84 -11.90
CA HIS A 34 11.10 -4.65 -10.83
C HIS A 34 11.89 -5.93 -10.56
N PHE A 35 11.21 -7.06 -10.41
CA PHE A 35 11.88 -8.36 -10.23
C PHE A 35 12.86 -8.64 -11.37
N GLN A 36 12.46 -8.44 -12.62
CA GLN A 36 13.33 -8.69 -13.78
C GLN A 36 14.56 -7.77 -13.79
N ALA A 37 14.39 -6.49 -13.48
CA ALA A 37 15.50 -5.54 -13.39
C ALA A 37 16.50 -5.92 -12.29
N TRP A 38 16.00 -6.24 -11.09
CA TRP A 38 16.83 -6.69 -9.97
C TRP A 38 17.51 -8.03 -10.25
N LYS A 39 16.78 -8.97 -10.86
CA LYS A 39 17.34 -10.26 -11.26
C LYS A 39 18.52 -10.08 -12.21
N ARG A 40 18.35 -9.23 -13.23
CA ARG A 40 19.43 -8.94 -14.18
C ARG A 40 20.68 -8.40 -13.46
N LEU A 41 20.51 -7.44 -12.56
CA LEU A 41 21.62 -6.89 -11.78
C LEU A 41 22.29 -7.95 -10.89
N ALA A 42 21.51 -8.83 -10.27
CA ALA A 42 22.03 -9.91 -9.45
C ALA A 42 22.79 -10.96 -10.28
N ASP A 43 22.29 -11.31 -11.47
CA ASP A 43 22.95 -12.22 -12.40
C ASP A 43 24.31 -11.64 -12.85
N GLU A 44 24.36 -10.33 -13.15
CA GLU A 44 25.60 -9.61 -13.49
C GLU A 44 26.61 -9.60 -12.32
N ALA A 45 26.12 -9.55 -11.08
CA ALA A 45 26.94 -9.59 -9.87
C ALA A 45 27.29 -11.01 -9.39
N GLY A 46 26.76 -12.07 -10.01
CA GLY A 46 26.92 -13.45 -9.55
C GLY A 46 26.20 -13.76 -8.23
N ILE A 47 25.18 -12.98 -7.88
CA ILE A 47 24.41 -13.12 -6.63
C ILE A 47 23.15 -13.95 -6.90
N PRO A 48 22.93 -15.08 -6.21
CA PRO A 48 21.72 -15.88 -6.40
C PRO A 48 20.44 -15.11 -5.99
N PHE A 49 19.60 -14.80 -6.98
CA PHE A 49 18.32 -14.12 -6.79
C PHE A 49 17.19 -14.88 -7.48
N SER A 50 16.18 -15.29 -6.72
CA SER A 50 15.05 -16.08 -7.21
C SER A 50 13.75 -15.72 -6.49
N ARG A 51 12.61 -16.01 -7.12
CA ARG A 51 11.26 -15.76 -6.57
C ARG A 51 10.91 -16.58 -5.35
N ALA A 52 11.66 -17.64 -5.08
CA ALA A 52 11.37 -18.59 -4.00
C ALA A 52 11.60 -17.99 -2.59
N ARG A 53 11.85 -16.68 -2.50
CA ARG A 53 12.01 -15.93 -1.25
C ARG A 53 11.13 -14.69 -1.29
N ASN A 54 9.83 -14.84 -1.12
CA ASN A 54 8.92 -13.76 -0.75
C ASN A 54 8.07 -14.22 0.43
#